data_AF-A0A4P6UVI6-F1
#
_entry.id   AF-A0A4P6UVI6-F1
#
_cell.length_a   1.000
_cell.length_b   1.000
_cell.length_c   1.000
_cell.angle_alpha   90.00
_cell.angle_beta   90.00
_cell.angle_gamma   90.00
#
_symmetry.space_group_name_H-M   'P 1'
#
loop_
_entity.id
_entity.type
_entity.pdbx_description
1 polymer ?
#
loop_
_entity_poly.entity_id
_entity_poly.type
_entity_poly.pdbx_seq_one_letter_code
_entity_poly.pdbx_strand_id
1 'polypeptide(L)'
;MASPIRTIRKQPVTKEEIVEQNLENLKELVSENKETIHQLFSILNELQEMGALEAAEKLLEAREDVAEIALGQLTRKPATNLMNHLMNAAGALSTIDPEATKTLANSFTNGLDEAKNALNNDEKLGVFDVLKMLNDPDVNRGLHFALHFLKGFGKSLKE
;
A
#
# COMPACT_ATOMS: atom_id res chain seq x y z
N MET A 1 76.95 -28.55 -8.94
CA MET A 1 75.81 -28.07 -8.12
C MET A 1 75.25 -26.84 -8.81
N ALA A 2 73.98 -26.85 -9.23
CA ALA A 2 73.36 -25.72 -9.91
C ALA A 2 72.92 -24.65 -8.89
N SER A 3 73.25 -23.39 -9.17
CA SER A 3 72.88 -22.25 -8.32
C SER A 3 71.37 -21.96 -8.36
N PRO A 4 70.77 -21.41 -7.29
CA PRO A 4 69.32 -21.23 -7.22
C PRO A 4 68.85 -20.09 -8.13
N ILE A 5 67.75 -20.31 -8.84
CA ILE A 5 67.07 -19.27 -9.64
C ILE A 5 66.51 -18.21 -8.67
N ARG A 6 66.94 -16.96 -8.80
CA ARG A 6 66.58 -15.86 -7.88
C ARG A 6 65.54 -14.87 -8.39
N THR A 7 64.95 -15.06 -9.57
CA THR A 7 63.91 -14.13 -10.05
C THR A 7 62.95 -14.83 -11.00
N ILE A 8 61.71 -15.00 -10.57
CA ILE A 8 60.58 -15.31 -11.46
C ILE A 8 60.16 -13.99 -12.07
N ARG A 9 60.50 -13.74 -13.34
CA ARG A 9 59.91 -12.62 -14.09
C ARG A 9 58.58 -13.08 -14.67
N LYS A 10 57.46 -12.69 -14.04
CA LYS A 10 56.13 -12.83 -14.66
C LYS A 10 56.09 -11.90 -15.87
N GLN A 11 55.95 -12.46 -17.07
CA GLN A 11 55.62 -11.67 -18.26
C GLN A 11 54.29 -10.94 -18.00
N PRO A 12 54.20 -9.62 -18.26
CA PRO A 12 52.93 -8.92 -18.19
C PRO A 12 52.03 -9.50 -19.29
N VAL A 13 50.86 -9.99 -18.89
CA VAL A 13 49.85 -10.51 -19.82
C VAL A 13 49.55 -9.42 -20.85
N THR A 14 49.75 -9.75 -22.12
CA THR A 14 49.51 -8.82 -23.23
C THR A 14 48.02 -8.56 -23.39
N LYS A 15 47.65 -7.46 -24.07
CA LYS A 15 46.23 -7.14 -24.28
C LYS A 15 45.55 -8.21 -25.12
N GLU A 16 46.28 -8.77 -26.06
CA GLU A 16 45.86 -9.88 -26.92
C GLU A 16 45.56 -11.13 -26.08
N GLU A 17 46.45 -11.52 -25.16
CA GLU A 17 46.22 -12.65 -24.25
C GLU A 17 45.02 -12.45 -23.30
N ILE A 18 44.76 -11.21 -22.86
CA ILE A 18 43.58 -10.89 -22.03
C ILE A 18 42.29 -11.04 -22.85
N VAL A 19 42.28 -10.56 -24.10
CA VAL A 19 41.11 -10.69 -24.98
C VAL A 19 40.84 -12.16 -25.29
N GLU A 20 41.88 -12.95 -25.53
CA GLU A 20 41.77 -14.38 -25.80
C GLU A 20 41.25 -15.17 -24.59
N GLN A 21 41.79 -14.90 -23.38
CA GLN A 21 41.25 -15.46 -22.13
C GLN A 21 39.79 -15.06 -21.89
N ASN A 22 39.42 -13.81 -22.14
CA ASN A 22 38.05 -13.36 -21.97
C ASN A 22 37.10 -14.06 -22.93
N LEU A 23 37.51 -14.26 -24.20
CA LEU A 23 36.73 -15.01 -25.18
C LEU A 23 36.54 -16.48 -24.77
N GLU A 24 37.59 -17.11 -24.24
CA GLU A 24 37.54 -18.50 -23.78
C GLU A 24 36.62 -18.65 -22.57
N ASN A 25 36.71 -17.75 -21.59
CA ASN A 25 35.80 -17.69 -20.44
C ASN A 25 34.35 -17.46 -20.87
N LEU A 26 34.12 -16.57 -21.84
CA LEU A 26 32.77 -16.29 -22.36
C LEU A 26 32.18 -17.52 -23.06
N LYS A 27 33.01 -18.25 -23.81
CA LYS A 27 32.62 -19.49 -24.48
C LYS A 27 32.23 -20.58 -23.47
N GLU A 28 32.99 -20.71 -22.39
CA GLU A 28 32.69 -21.65 -21.30
C GLU A 28 31.36 -21.28 -20.61
N LEU A 29 31.20 -20.02 -20.18
CA LEU A 29 29.98 -19.52 -19.56
C LEU A 29 28.73 -19.71 -20.43
N VAL A 30 28.85 -19.44 -21.74
CA VAL A 30 27.74 -19.63 -22.68
C VAL A 30 27.41 -21.11 -22.89
N SER A 31 28.44 -21.96 -22.92
CA SER A 31 28.25 -23.40 -23.09
C SER A 31 27.58 -24.04 -21.87
N GLU A 32 27.97 -23.62 -20.66
CA GLU A 32 27.39 -24.11 -19.40
C GLU A 32 25.95 -23.61 -19.17
N ASN A 33 25.62 -22.39 -19.63
CA ASN A 33 24.33 -21.74 -19.37
C ASN A 33 23.43 -21.67 -20.61
N LYS A 34 23.62 -22.57 -21.57
CA LYS A 34 22.93 -22.57 -22.87
C LYS A 34 21.41 -22.38 -22.75
N GLU A 35 20.77 -23.11 -21.84
CA GLU A 35 19.31 -23.07 -21.65
C GLU A 35 18.85 -21.72 -21.09
N THR A 36 19.52 -21.22 -20.04
CA THR A 36 19.23 -19.92 -19.43
C THR A 36 19.41 -18.78 -20.43
N ILE A 37 20.45 -18.83 -21.25
CA ILE A 37 20.71 -17.83 -22.30
C ILE A 37 19.63 -17.89 -23.38
N HIS A 38 19.21 -19.09 -23.78
CA HIS A 38 18.12 -19.26 -24.74
C HIS A 38 16.80 -18.69 -24.20
N GLN A 39 16.48 -18.97 -22.93
CA GLN A 39 15.29 -18.42 -22.26
C GLN A 39 15.35 -16.89 -22.16
N LEU A 40 16.50 -16.32 -21.82
CA LEU A 40 16.69 -14.87 -21.80
C LEU A 40 16.44 -14.26 -23.19
N PHE A 41 16.99 -14.86 -24.25
CA PHE A 41 16.75 -14.39 -25.62
C PHE A 41 15.28 -14.55 -26.04
N SER A 42 14.59 -15.61 -25.59
CA SER A 42 13.14 -15.76 -25.83
C SER A 42 12.36 -14.62 -25.19
N ILE A 43 12.64 -14.30 -23.93
CA ILE A 43 12.00 -13.19 -23.20
C ILE A 43 12.29 -11.86 -23.90
N LEU A 44 13.55 -11.61 -24.29
CA LEU A 44 13.92 -10.39 -25.00
C LEU A 44 13.21 -10.28 -26.36
N ASN A 45 13.05 -11.40 -27.08
CA ASN A 45 12.29 -11.42 -28.32
C ASN A 45 10.81 -11.16 -28.09
N GLU A 46 10.19 -11.78 -27.10
CA GLU A 46 8.78 -11.54 -26.76
C GLU A 46 8.55 -10.06 -26.38
N LEU A 47 9.47 -9.49 -25.58
CA LEU A 47 9.44 -8.07 -25.21
C LEU A 47 9.66 -7.15 -26.42
N GLN A 48 10.49 -7.55 -27.39
CA GLN A 48 10.68 -6.82 -28.63
C GLN A 48 9.44 -6.89 -29.53
N GLU A 49 8.85 -8.07 -29.70
CA GLU A 49 7.68 -8.31 -30.55
C GLU A 49 6.45 -7.56 -30.04
N MET A 50 6.27 -7.49 -28.72
CA MET A 50 5.20 -6.69 -28.12
C MET A 50 5.49 -5.19 -28.05
N GLY A 51 6.67 -4.74 -28.52
CA GLY A 51 7.08 -3.34 -28.52
C GLY A 51 7.46 -2.80 -27.13
N ALA A 52 7.65 -3.65 -26.12
CA ALA A 52 8.00 -3.23 -24.77
C ALA A 52 9.42 -2.65 -24.69
N LEU A 53 10.38 -3.26 -25.41
CA LEU A 53 11.74 -2.73 -25.49
C LEU A 53 11.78 -1.37 -26.20
N GLU A 54 11.05 -1.23 -27.31
CA GLU A 54 10.92 0.04 -28.03
C GLU A 54 10.23 1.11 -27.17
N ALA A 55 9.15 0.75 -26.46
CA ALA A 55 8.50 1.66 -25.53
C ALA A 55 9.43 2.11 -24.41
N ALA A 56 10.24 1.20 -23.84
CA ALA A 56 11.24 1.54 -22.83
C ALA A 56 12.30 2.49 -23.39
N GLU A 57 12.80 2.24 -24.59
CA GLU A 57 13.75 3.12 -25.30
C GLU A 57 13.14 4.51 -25.52
N LYS A 58 11.90 4.59 -26.03
CA LYS A 58 11.19 5.85 -26.25
C LYS A 58 10.91 6.62 -24.96
N LEU A 59 10.61 5.93 -23.87
CA LEU A 59 10.48 6.54 -22.55
C LEU A 59 11.80 7.13 -22.05
N LEU A 60 12.92 6.45 -22.31
CA LEU A 60 14.28 6.91 -21.97
C LEU A 60 14.71 8.11 -22.83
N GLU A 61 14.39 8.11 -24.12
CA GLU A 61 14.61 9.25 -25.01
C GLU A 61 13.78 10.47 -24.57
N ALA A 62 12.50 10.24 -24.22
CA ALA A 62 11.56 11.29 -23.80
C ALA A 62 11.55 11.55 -22.28
N ARG A 63 12.62 11.20 -21.55
CA ARG A 63 12.65 11.23 -20.08
C ARG A 63 12.26 12.58 -19.48
N GLU A 64 12.63 13.69 -20.12
CA GLU A 64 12.36 15.05 -19.63
C GLU A 64 10.88 15.40 -19.79
N ASP A 65 10.32 15.16 -20.99
CA ASP A 65 8.90 15.40 -21.28
C ASP A 65 7.97 14.50 -20.44
N VAL A 66 8.33 13.22 -20.29
CA VAL A 66 7.57 12.26 -19.47
C VAL A 66 7.62 12.64 -17.99
N ALA A 67 8.79 13.07 -17.50
CA ALA A 67 8.92 13.56 -16.13
C ALA A 67 8.10 14.85 -15.92
N GLU A 68 8.13 15.79 -16.87
CA GLU A 68 7.33 17.01 -16.82
C GLU A 68 5.83 16.71 -16.82
N ILE A 69 5.37 15.79 -17.67
CA ILE A 69 3.95 15.37 -17.70
C ILE A 69 3.58 14.69 -16.38
N ALA A 70 4.38 13.74 -15.89
CA ALA A 70 4.11 13.02 -14.66
C ALA A 70 4.08 13.95 -13.44
N LEU A 71 5.06 14.85 -13.32
CA LEU A 71 5.10 15.88 -12.28
C LEU A 71 3.93 16.85 -12.45
N GLY A 72 3.61 17.24 -13.68
CA GLY A 72 2.47 18.07 -14.04
C GLY A 72 1.11 17.43 -13.77
N GLN A 73 1.02 16.09 -13.67
CA GLN A 73 -0.17 15.37 -13.21
C GLN A 73 -0.21 15.24 -11.68
N LEU A 74 0.93 14.95 -11.05
CA LEU A 74 1.03 14.80 -9.58
C LEU A 74 0.84 16.12 -8.83
N THR A 75 1.26 17.22 -9.43
CA THR A 75 1.06 18.58 -8.90
C THR A 75 -0.34 19.13 -9.18
N ARG A 76 -1.20 18.39 -9.90
CA ARG A 76 -2.60 18.81 -10.07
C ARG A 76 -3.31 18.72 -8.72
N LYS A 77 -4.04 19.80 -8.39
CA LYS A 77 -4.86 19.96 -7.18
C LYS A 77 -5.66 18.69 -6.75
N PRO A 78 -6.25 17.88 -7.65
CA PRO A 78 -7.01 16.69 -7.25
C PRO A 78 -6.16 15.61 -6.55
N ALA A 79 -4.92 15.38 -7.01
CA ALA A 79 -4.05 14.35 -6.43
C ALA A 79 -3.57 14.75 -5.02
N THR A 80 -3.19 16.02 -4.85
CA THR A 80 -2.79 16.57 -3.54
C THR A 80 -3.98 16.65 -2.58
N ASN A 81 -5.18 17.00 -3.07
CA ASN A 81 -6.38 17.03 -2.24
C ASN A 81 -6.77 15.64 -1.72
N LEU A 82 -6.70 14.60 -2.56
CA LEU A 82 -6.94 13.23 -2.12
C LEU A 82 -5.96 12.82 -1.02
N MET A 83 -4.67 13.11 -1.21
CA MET A 83 -3.64 12.82 -0.20
C MET A 83 -3.93 13.54 1.11
N ASN A 84 -4.29 14.83 1.05
CA ASN A 84 -4.67 15.62 2.22
C ASN A 84 -5.92 15.06 2.91
N HIS A 85 -6.93 14.62 2.17
CA HIS A 85 -8.12 13.99 2.74
C HIS A 85 -7.78 12.67 3.43
N LEU A 86 -6.93 11.84 2.83
CA LEU A 86 -6.48 10.59 3.45
C LEU A 86 -5.68 10.84 4.72
N MET A 87 -4.76 11.81 4.71
CA MET A 87 -3.98 12.19 5.89
C MET A 87 -4.86 12.78 6.99
N ASN A 88 -5.82 13.64 6.64
CA ASN A 88 -6.77 14.21 7.60
C ASN A 88 -7.69 13.13 8.19
N ALA A 89 -8.16 12.20 7.36
CA ALA A 89 -8.97 11.07 7.82
C ALA A 89 -8.16 10.13 8.73
N ALA A 90 -6.93 9.80 8.36
CA ALA A 90 -6.03 8.98 9.18
C ALA A 90 -5.68 9.68 10.50
N GLY A 91 -5.39 10.98 10.46
CA GLY A 91 -5.16 11.80 11.65
C GLY A 91 -6.39 11.82 12.56
N ALA A 92 -7.57 12.09 12.01
CA ALA A 92 -8.83 12.07 12.76
C ALA A 92 -9.16 10.69 13.35
N LEU A 93 -8.89 9.60 12.63
CA LEU A 93 -9.06 8.24 13.13
C LEU A 93 -8.06 7.89 14.24
N SER A 94 -6.83 8.41 14.16
CA SER A 94 -5.79 8.16 15.16
C SER A 94 -6.05 8.83 16.51
N THR A 95 -6.84 9.89 16.54
CA THR A 95 -7.20 10.61 17.78
C THR A 95 -8.44 10.05 18.45
N ILE A 96 -9.14 9.10 17.82
CA ILE A 96 -10.28 8.43 18.43
C ILE A 96 -9.78 7.45 19.48
N ASP A 97 -10.30 7.57 20.70
CA ASP A 97 -10.02 6.64 21.77
C ASP A 97 -10.46 5.20 21.38
N PRO A 98 -9.52 4.23 21.34
CA PRO A 98 -9.84 2.84 21.02
C PRO A 98 -10.83 2.20 22.00
N GLU A 99 -10.79 2.58 23.28
CA GLU A 99 -11.64 2.01 24.32
C GLU A 99 -13.08 2.52 24.19
N ALA A 100 -13.26 3.83 23.96
CA ALA A 100 -14.55 4.41 23.61
C ALA A 100 -15.12 3.80 22.32
N THR A 101 -14.29 3.60 21.30
CA THR A 101 -14.71 2.99 20.02
C THR A 101 -15.21 1.56 20.21
N LYS A 102 -14.46 0.73 20.95
CA LYS A 102 -14.84 -0.64 21.27
C LYS A 102 -16.16 -0.69 22.03
N THR A 103 -16.33 0.21 23.01
CA THR A 103 -17.54 0.30 23.81
C THR A 103 -18.75 0.65 22.94
N LEU A 104 -18.64 1.67 22.09
CA LEU A 104 -19.72 2.08 21.17
C LEU A 104 -20.08 0.99 20.17
N ALA A 105 -19.09 0.29 19.59
CA ALA A 105 -19.33 -0.80 18.66
C ALA A 105 -20.08 -1.97 19.32
N ASN A 106 -19.69 -2.33 20.54
CA ASN A 106 -20.37 -3.36 21.33
C ASN A 106 -21.80 -2.94 21.70
N SER A 107 -21.99 -1.71 22.19
CA SER A 107 -23.31 -1.16 22.50
C SER A 107 -24.23 -1.11 21.27
N PHE A 108 -23.69 -0.77 20.10
CA PHE A 108 -24.44 -0.78 18.84
C PHE A 108 -24.88 -2.20 18.46
N THR A 109 -23.98 -3.18 18.56
CA THR A 109 -24.29 -4.58 18.27
C THR A 109 -25.37 -5.12 19.21
N ASN A 110 -25.21 -4.88 20.52
CA ASN A 110 -26.19 -5.29 21.52
C ASN A 110 -27.54 -4.62 21.29
N GLY A 111 -27.57 -3.33 20.93
CA GLY A 111 -28.80 -2.62 20.60
C GLY A 111 -29.50 -3.17 19.35
N LEU A 112 -28.75 -3.59 18.32
CA LEU A 112 -29.31 -4.27 17.16
C LEU A 112 -29.93 -5.62 17.52
N ASP A 113 -29.29 -6.39 18.40
CA ASP A 113 -29.83 -7.69 18.82
C ASP A 113 -31.06 -7.54 19.71
N GLU A 114 -31.08 -6.56 20.62
CA GLU A 114 -32.26 -6.21 21.40
C GLU A 114 -33.42 -5.76 20.50
N ALA A 115 -33.14 -4.94 19.49
CA ALA A 115 -34.15 -4.50 18.52
C ALA A 115 -34.73 -5.68 17.70
N LYS A 116 -33.90 -6.64 17.29
CA LYS A 116 -34.37 -7.88 16.62
C LYS A 116 -35.25 -8.70 17.56
N ASN A 117 -34.89 -8.83 18.83
CA ASN A 117 -35.70 -9.55 19.82
C ASN A 117 -37.05 -8.87 20.04
N ALA A 118 -37.07 -7.54 20.09
CA ALA A 118 -38.31 -6.76 20.20
C ALA A 118 -39.22 -6.95 18.98
N LEU A 119 -38.66 -7.07 17.76
CA LEU A 119 -39.43 -7.35 16.54
C LEU A 119 -40.05 -8.76 16.52
N ASN A 120 -39.52 -9.72 17.28
CA ASN A 120 -40.09 -11.06 17.40
C ASN A 120 -41.29 -11.12 18.36
N ASN A 121 -41.54 -10.06 19.13
CA ASN A 121 -42.73 -9.90 19.95
C ASN A 121 -43.74 -9.00 19.22
N ASP A 122 -44.90 -9.57 18.86
CA ASP A 122 -45.99 -8.88 18.15
C ASP A 122 -46.81 -7.93 19.06
N GLU A 123 -46.29 -7.59 20.25
CA GLU A 123 -46.95 -6.70 21.19
C GLU A 123 -46.86 -5.24 20.72
N LYS A 124 -48.03 -4.61 20.58
CA LYS A 124 -48.12 -3.20 20.23
C LYS A 124 -47.68 -2.34 21.41
N LEU A 125 -46.71 -1.47 21.16
CA LEU A 125 -46.19 -0.55 22.16
C LEU A 125 -47.23 0.53 22.50
N GLY A 126 -47.73 0.52 23.74
CA GLY A 126 -48.68 1.50 24.25
C GLY A 126 -48.02 2.76 24.80
N VAL A 127 -48.78 3.87 24.91
CA VAL A 127 -48.28 5.14 25.47
C VAL A 127 -47.79 4.99 26.92
N PHE A 128 -48.45 4.13 27.71
CA PHE A 128 -48.03 3.85 29.08
C PHE A 128 -46.73 3.04 29.14
N ASP A 129 -46.53 2.12 28.19
CA ASP A 129 -45.30 1.32 28.09
C ASP A 129 -44.10 2.20 27.72
N VAL A 130 -44.29 3.18 26.83
CA VAL A 130 -43.26 4.19 26.54
C VAL A 130 -42.86 4.96 27.81
N LEU A 131 -43.82 5.43 28.60
CA LEU A 131 -43.52 6.14 29.85
C LEU A 131 -42.79 5.25 30.87
N LYS A 132 -43.12 3.96 30.89
CA LYS A 132 -42.41 2.97 31.72
C LYS A 132 -40.98 2.75 31.22
N MET A 133 -40.78 2.63 29.91
CA MET A 133 -39.46 2.49 29.28
C MET A 133 -38.59 3.73 29.50
N LEU A 134 -39.15 4.94 29.50
CA LEU A 134 -38.36 6.14 29.80
C LEU A 134 -37.83 6.17 31.25
N ASN A 135 -38.50 5.49 32.18
CA ASN A 135 -38.02 5.31 33.55
C ASN A 135 -37.08 4.09 33.72
N ASP A 136 -36.93 3.26 32.69
CA ASP A 136 -35.98 2.15 32.70
C ASP A 136 -34.54 2.69 32.79
N PRO A 137 -33.70 2.16 33.69
CA PRO A 137 -32.37 2.69 33.94
C PRO A 137 -31.42 2.55 32.74
N ASP A 138 -31.63 1.59 31.84
CA ASP A 138 -30.79 1.37 30.67
C ASP A 138 -31.23 2.26 29.49
N VAL A 139 -32.54 2.41 29.27
CA VAL A 139 -33.09 3.37 28.30
C VAL A 139 -32.70 4.80 28.68
N ASN A 140 -32.82 5.16 29.95
CA ASN A 140 -32.44 6.49 30.44
C ASN A 140 -30.95 6.76 30.22
N ARG A 141 -30.06 5.78 30.47
CA ARG A 141 -28.62 5.90 30.20
C ARG A 141 -28.33 6.20 28.72
N GLY A 142 -28.99 5.49 27.80
CA GLY A 142 -28.86 5.73 26.36
C GLY A 142 -29.36 7.11 25.93
N LEU A 143 -30.51 7.54 26.46
CA LEU A 143 -31.09 8.85 26.18
C LEU A 143 -30.20 9.98 26.70
N HIS A 144 -29.65 9.83 27.91
CA HIS A 144 -28.73 10.79 28.51
C HIS A 144 -27.45 10.94 27.67
N PHE A 145 -26.88 9.81 27.23
CA PHE A 145 -25.74 9.80 26.30
C PHE A 145 -26.07 10.55 25.00
N ALA A 146 -27.19 10.24 24.35
CA ALA A 146 -27.58 10.86 23.10
C ALA A 146 -27.75 12.39 23.23
N LEU A 147 -28.41 12.85 24.29
CA LEU A 147 -28.61 14.28 24.54
C LEU A 147 -27.29 15.00 24.80
N HIS A 148 -26.38 14.41 25.56
CA HIS A 148 -25.06 14.99 25.82
C HIS A 148 -24.15 14.96 24.59
N PHE A 149 -24.19 13.89 23.80
CA PHE A 149 -23.52 13.81 22.50
C PHE A 149 -23.97 14.93 21.58
N LEU A 150 -25.29 15.10 21.40
CA LEU A 150 -25.85 16.17 20.56
C LEU A 150 -25.46 17.56 21.06
N LYS A 151 -25.44 17.77 22.38
CA LYS A 151 -24.98 19.02 23.00
C LYS A 151 -23.50 19.29 22.72
N GLY A 152 -22.64 18.27 22.80
CA GLY A 152 -21.21 18.39 22.48
C GLY A 152 -20.99 18.66 20.99
N PHE A 153 -21.63 17.86 20.14
CA PHE A 153 -21.58 17.99 18.69
C PHE A 153 -22.00 19.39 18.22
N GLY A 154 -23.13 19.91 18.72
CA GLY A 154 -23.61 21.25 18.38
C GLY A 154 -22.72 22.39 18.90
N LYS A 155 -21.92 22.18 19.95
CA LYS A 155 -20.93 23.16 20.40
C LYS A 155 -19.75 23.26 19.43
N SER A 156 -19.28 22.13 18.91
CA SER A 156 -18.17 22.08 17.95
C SER A 156 -18.53 22.64 16.56
N LEU A 157 -19.81 22.67 16.20
CA LEU A 157 -20.29 23.26 14.94
C LEU A 157 -20.45 24.80 14.97
N LYS A 158 -20.30 25.43 16.14
CA LYS A 158 -20.40 26.90 16.29
C LYS A 158 -19.08 27.64 16.09
N GLU A 159 -17.98 26.90 15.94
CA GLU A 159 -16.68 27.40 15.46
C GLU A 159 -16.57 27.22 13.95
#